data_AF-A0A3Q9S8D2-F1
#
_entry.id   AF-A0A3Q9S8D2-F1
#
_cell.length_a   1.000
_cell.length_b   1.000
_cell.length_c   1.000
_cell.angle_alpha   90.00
_cell.angle_beta   90.00
_cell.angle_gamma   90.00
#
_symmetry.space_group_name_H-M   'P 1'
#
loop_
_entity.id
_entity.type
_entity.pdbx_description
1 polymer ?
#
loop_
_entity_poly.entity_id
_entity_poly.type
_entity_poly.pdbx_seq_one_letter_code
_entity_poly.pdbx_strand_id
1 'polypeptide(L)' 'MSLILSKSIELGYRKIAHFTKCGYKFGNWYDMIWMEKIIGEHSENPKPVIPISEFQFRKEIN' A
#
# COMPACT_ATOMS: atom_id res chain seq x y z
N MET A 1 -3.97 19.45 3.50
CA MET A 1 -3.77 18.02 3.16
C MET A 1 -2.28 17.71 3.39
N SER A 2 -1.92 16.75 4.25
CA SER A 2 -0.51 16.48 4.59
C SER A 2 0.32 16.03 3.38
N LEU A 3 1.60 16.45 3.30
CA LEU A 3 2.55 16.09 2.22
C LEU A 3 2.72 14.57 2.02
N ILE A 4 2.58 13.80 3.10
CA ILE A 4 2.69 12.33 3.04
C ILE A 4 1.52 11.74 2.24
N LEU A 5 0.31 12.27 2.47
CA LEU A 5 -0.91 11.79 1.80
C LEU A 5 -0.89 12.11 0.31
N SER A 6 -0.47 13.33 -0.06
CA SER A 6 -0.35 13.70 -1.47
C SER A 6 0.67 12.82 -2.18
N LYS A 7 1.79 12.47 -1.52
CA LYS A 7 2.79 11.60 -2.12
C LYS A 7 2.28 10.18 -2.36
N SER A 8 1.56 9.60 -1.40
CA SER A 8 0.94 8.28 -1.58
C SER A 8 -0.05 8.27 -2.75
N ILE A 9 -0.83 9.33 -2.92
CA ILE A 9 -1.77 9.45 -4.04
C ILE A 9 -1.02 9.51 -5.38
N GLU A 10 0.05 10.31 -5.49
CA GLU A 10 0.91 10.35 -6.69
C GLU A 10 1.51 8.98 -7.04
N LEU A 11 1.85 8.18 -6.02
CA LEU A 11 2.37 6.82 -6.19
C LEU A 11 1.27 5.79 -6.52
N GLY A 12 0.00 6.20 -6.64
CA GLY A 12 -1.11 5.33 -7.04
C GLY A 12 -1.81 4.62 -5.87
N TYR A 13 -1.64 5.08 -4.63
CA TYR A 13 -2.42 4.57 -3.50
C TYR A 13 -3.79 5.26 -3.43
N ARG A 14 -4.81 4.51 -3.02
CA ARG A 14 -6.15 5.04 -2.73
C ARG A 14 -6.57 4.78 -1.28
N LYS A 15 -7.26 5.72 -0.66
CA LYS A 15 -7.84 5.54 0.69
C LYS A 15 -8.98 4.51 0.62
N ILE A 16 -8.96 3.52 1.50
CA ILE A 16 -9.96 2.46 1.58
C ILE A 16 -10.75 2.45 2.88
N ALA A 17 -10.20 3.05 3.95
CA ALA A 17 -10.87 3.11 5.23
C ALA A 17 -10.43 4.33 6.04
N HIS A 18 -11.27 4.69 7.01
CA HIS A 18 -11.01 5.71 8.01
C HIS A 18 -11.58 5.23 9.34
N PHE A 19 -10.74 5.17 10.35
CA PHE A 19 -11.10 4.86 11.72
C PHE A 19 -10.92 6.13 12.56
N THR A 20 -12.02 6.60 13.16
CA THR A 20 -12.03 7.84 13.94
C THR A 20 -11.59 7.57 15.38
N LYS A 21 -10.64 8.37 15.88
CA LYS A 21 -10.14 8.33 17.27
C LYS A 21 -9.82 6.93 17.78
N CYS A 22 -9.20 6.10 16.95
CA CYS A 22 -8.95 4.69 17.26
C CYS A 22 -7.57 4.44 17.90
N GLY A 23 -6.67 5.42 17.90
CA GLY A 23 -5.35 5.31 18.53
C GLY A 23 -5.10 6.40 19.56
N TYR A 24 -4.70 6.04 20.78
CA TYR A 24 -4.26 6.98 21.80
C TYR A 24 -2.74 6.95 21.96
N LYS A 25 -2.08 8.09 21.76
CA LYS A 25 -0.62 8.24 21.92
C LYS A 25 -0.27 9.68 22.28
N PHE A 26 0.81 9.90 23.04
CA PHE A 26 1.29 11.26 23.38
C PHE A 26 0.18 12.22 23.88
N GLY A 27 -0.74 11.72 24.69
CA GLY A 27 -1.84 12.52 25.24
C GLY A 27 -2.99 12.81 24.27
N ASN A 28 -2.99 12.24 23.06
CA ASN A 28 -3.95 12.58 22.00
C ASN A 28 -4.60 11.34 21.40
N TRP A 29 -5.87 11.51 20.99
CA TRP A 29 -6.58 10.54 20.15
C TRP A 29 -6.36 10.88 18.67
N TYR A 30 -5.96 9.88 17.89
CA TYR A 30 -5.69 10.01 16.48
C TYR A 30 -6.67 9.19 15.66
N ASP A 31 -7.04 9.76 14.52
CA ASP A 31 -7.64 9.02 13.43
C ASP A 31 -6.57 8.21 12.70
N MET A 32 -6.97 7.05 12.17
CA MET A 32 -6.13 6.24 11.28
C MET A 32 -6.85 6.08 9.95
N ILE A 33 -6.10 6.19 8.85
CA ILE A 33 -6.60 5.80 7.53
C ILE A 33 -5.85 4.57 7.05
N TRP A 34 -6.49 3.77 6.22
CA TRP A 34 -5.84 2.72 5.45
C TRP A 34 -5.86 3.11 3.97
N MET A 35 -4.74 2.88 3.31
CA MET A 35 -4.59 3.10 1.88
C MET A 35 -4.10 1.81 1.23
N GLU A 36 -4.55 1.54 0.00
CA GLU A 36 -4.10 0.40 -0.77
C GLU A 36 -3.55 0.83 -2.13
N LYS A 37 -2.63 0.02 -2.66
CA LYS A 37 -2.16 0.11 -4.04
C LYS A 37 -2.13 -1.30 -4.61
N ILE A 38 -2.87 -1.50 -5.70
CA ILE A 38 -2.88 -2.77 -6.42
C ILE A 38 -1.68 -2.78 -7.36
N ILE A 39 -0.82 -3.79 -7.22
CA ILE A 39 0.45 -3.93 -7.97
C ILE A 39 0.40 -5.06 -9.03
N GLY A 40 -0.75 -5.71 -9.17
CA GLY A 40 -1.01 -6.79 -10.13
C GLY A 40 -2.50 -7.17 -10.10
N GLU A 41 -2.95 -7.87 -11.14
CA GLU A 41 -4.34 -8.33 -11.22
C GLU A 41 -4.65 -9.41 -10.18
N HIS A 42 -5.87 -9.39 -9.63
CA HIS A 42 -6.36 -10.47 -8.79
C HIS A 42 -6.93 -11.58 -9.68
N SER A 43 -6.10 -12.57 -10.00
CA SER A 43 -6.55 -13.78 -10.68
C SER A 43 -7.24 -14.73 -9.71
N GLU A 44 -8.14 -15.59 -10.23
CA GLU A 44 -8.79 -16.66 -9.43
C GLU A 44 -7.78 -17.62 -8.81
N ASN A 45 -6.64 -17.82 -9.48
CA ASN A 45 -5.53 -18.65 -9.03
C ASN A 45 -4.25 -17.80 -8.96
N PRO A 46 -3.96 -17.11 -7.84
CA PRO A 46 -2.76 -16.30 -7.72
C PRO A 46 -1.50 -17.19 -7.69
N LYS A 47 -0.45 -16.74 -8.37
CA LYS A 47 0.87 -17.40 -8.29
C LYS A 47 1.43 -17.24 -6.87
N PRO A 48 2.23 -18.21 -6.37
CA PRO A 48 2.92 -18.05 -5.10
C PRO A 48 3.87 -16.84 -5.15
N VAL A 49 4.07 -16.20 -4.00
CA VAL A 49 5.05 -15.12 -3.85
C VAL A 49 6.44 -15.69 -4.08
N ILE A 50 7.21 -15.07 -4.98
CA ILE A 50 8.60 -15.44 -5.25
C ILE A 50 9.48 -14.73 -4.20
N PRO A 51 10.25 -15.47 -3.38
CA PRO A 51 11.22 -14.87 -2.48
C PRO A 51 12.23 -14.02 -3.26
N ILE A 52 12.63 -12.86 -2.70
CA ILE A 52 13.56 -11.95 -3.38
C ILE A 52 14.92 -12.62 -3.70
N SER A 53 15.35 -13.59 -2.90
CA SER A 53 16.56 -14.40 -3.13
C SER A 53 16.49 -15.29 -4.36
N GLU A 54 15.28 -15.66 -4.79
CA GLU A 54 15.02 -16.54 -5.93
C GLU A 54 14.59 -15.75 -7.17
N PHE A 55 14.36 -14.44 -7.01
CA PHE A 55 13.91 -13.57 -8.09
C PHE A 55 15.04 -13.30 -9.08
N GLN A 56 14.89 -13.81 -10.29
CA GLN A 56 15.79 -13.49 -11.41
C GLN A 56 15.22 -12.32 -12.20
N PHE A 57 15.92 -11.18 -12.19
CA PHE A 57 15.49 -10.00 -12.91
C PHE A 57 15.60 -10.26 -14.42
N ARG A 58 14.48 -10.54 -15.09
CA ARG A 58 14.46 -10.63 -16.55
C ARG A 58 14.31 -9.22 -17.10
N LYS A 59 15.37 -8.68 -17.72
CA LYS A 59 15.18 -7.59 -18.69
C LYS A 59 14.53 -8.22 -19.91
N GLU A 60 13.24 -7.95 -20.13
CA GLU A 60 12.68 -8.13 -21.47
C GLU A 60 13.34 -7.07 -22.36
N ILE A 61 14.25 -7.55 -23.22
CA ILE A 61 14.72 -6.81 -24.39
C ILE A 61 13.62 -6.98 -25.44
N ASN A 62 12.97 -5.87 -25.78
CA ASN A 62 12.44 -5.57 -27.11
C ASN A 62 12.62 -4.07 -27.35
#